data_AF-A0A8S2UGT2-F1
#
_entry.id   AF-A0A8S2UGT2-F1
#
_cell.length_a   1.000
_cell.length_b   1.000
_cell.length_c   1.000
_cell.angle_alpha   90.00
_cell.angle_beta   90.00
_cell.angle_gamma   90.00
#
_symmetry.space_group_name_H-M   'P 1'
#
loop_
_entity.id
_entity.type
_entity.pdbx_description
1 polymer ?
#
loop_
_entity_poly.entity_id
_entity_poly.type
_entity_poly.pdbx_seq_one_letter_code
_entity_poly.pdbx_strand_id
1 'polypeptide(L)'
;MGKCPHQCQTSCSTIIEHLPINYPLARFVLDSARDDKICQNSETKYDDYLMRTNLDEESKSHFISTQTLLQDMQEFVKPIVNRLSRLIIDNFLSLLNCQYLGHEGRVQCVKAAYSLGERILREYLVKQHTLHQSATDLWQAIKSRGCRFLGPAMQEEVLKLIILALQDGSAMTRKVLIL
;
A
#
# COMPACT_ATOMS: atom_id res chain seq x y z
N MET A 1 12.95 17.43 22.74
CA MET A 1 12.22 16.93 21.56
C MET A 1 13.16 16.90 20.37
N GLY A 2 13.55 15.71 19.90
CA GLY A 2 14.32 15.57 18.66
C GLY A 2 13.39 15.59 17.45
N LYS A 3 13.83 16.15 16.32
CA LYS A 3 13.12 16.03 15.03
C LYS A 3 13.80 14.95 14.20
N CYS A 4 13.01 14.14 13.49
CA CYS A 4 13.55 13.18 12.52
C CYS A 4 14.17 13.96 11.34
N PRO A 5 15.43 13.71 10.96
CA PRO A 5 16.08 14.45 9.87
C PRO A 5 15.61 14.03 8.47
N HIS A 6 15.00 12.84 8.30
CA HIS A 6 14.73 12.28 6.96
C HIS A 6 13.26 12.14 6.57
N GLN A 7 12.31 12.27 7.48
CA GLN A 7 10.89 12.30 7.11
C GLN A 7 10.07 13.06 8.14
N CYS A 8 9.45 14.12 7.63
CA CYS A 8 8.46 14.96 8.27
C CYS A 8 9.00 15.85 9.39
N GLN A 9 8.65 17.13 9.32
CA GLN A 9 8.73 18.09 10.42
C GLN A 9 7.83 17.71 11.61
N THR A 10 7.48 16.43 11.79
CA THR A 10 6.72 15.93 12.92
C THR A 10 7.61 15.98 14.15
N SER A 11 7.15 16.72 15.16
CA SER A 11 7.70 16.65 16.51
C SER A 11 7.64 15.20 16.98
N CYS A 12 8.80 14.59 17.23
CA CYS A 12 8.86 13.26 17.83
C CYS A 12 8.24 13.36 19.23
N SER A 13 7.03 12.84 19.39
CA SER A 13 6.24 12.95 20.61
C SER A 13 6.71 12.00 21.71
N THR A 14 7.55 11.01 21.38
CA THR A 14 7.97 9.95 22.30
C THR A 14 9.50 9.83 22.37
N ILE A 15 10.04 9.70 23.58
CA ILE A 15 11.47 9.44 23.81
C ILE A 15 11.78 8.02 23.30
N ILE A 16 12.93 7.85 22.61
CA ILE A 16 13.36 6.57 22.00
C ILE A 16 13.34 5.42 23.01
N GLU A 17 13.65 5.69 24.28
CA GLU A 17 13.67 4.72 25.39
C GLU A 17 12.28 4.15 25.76
N HIS A 18 11.20 4.76 25.27
CA HIS A 18 9.83 4.30 25.47
C HIS A 18 9.24 3.61 24.22
N LEU A 19 10.01 3.46 23.15
CA LEU A 19 9.55 2.81 21.92
C LEU A 19 9.94 1.33 21.92
N PRO A 20 8.99 0.42 21.61
CA PRO A 20 9.32 -0.99 21.48
C PRO A 20 10.23 -1.22 20.28
N ILE A 21 11.11 -2.21 20.42
CA ILE A 21 11.88 -2.76 19.31
C ILE A 21 10.90 -3.38 18.31
N ASN A 22 11.12 -3.14 17.02
CA ASN A 22 10.36 -3.78 15.95
C ASN A 22 10.82 -5.23 15.75
N TYR A 23 10.37 -6.12 16.64
CA TYR A 23 10.70 -7.54 16.58
C TYR A 23 10.27 -8.22 15.27
N PRO A 24 9.09 -7.91 14.68
CA PRO A 24 8.74 -8.45 13.37
C PRO A 24 9.78 -8.13 12.28
N LEU A 25 10.23 -6.88 12.20
CA LEU A 25 11.29 -6.52 11.25
C LEU A 25 12.63 -7.18 11.59
N ALA A 26 13.00 -7.20 12.87
CA ALA A 26 14.26 -7.81 13.30
C ALA A 26 14.29 -9.29 12.91
N ARG A 27 13.22 -10.05 13.15
CA ARG A 27 13.11 -11.47 12.81
C ARG A 27 13.01 -11.70 11.28
N PHE A 28 12.55 -10.69 10.53
CA PHE A 28 12.47 -10.76 9.08
C PHE A 28 13.86 -10.64 8.44
N VAL A 29 14.70 -9.75 8.98
CA VAL A 29 16.07 -9.50 8.51
C VAL A 29 17.05 -10.53 9.07
N LEU A 30 16.89 -10.94 10.33
CA LEU A 30 17.79 -11.88 10.99
C LEU A 30 17.45 -13.32 10.60
N ASP A 31 18.48 -14.08 10.30
CA ASP A 31 18.34 -15.50 10.01
C ASP A 31 18.09 -16.26 11.32
N SER A 32 17.05 -17.09 11.34
CA SER A 32 16.47 -17.69 12.56
C SER A 32 17.46 -18.57 13.35
N ALA A 33 18.61 -18.89 12.76
CA ALA A 33 19.59 -19.84 13.28
C ALA A 33 20.74 -19.21 14.09
N ARG A 34 20.84 -17.86 14.19
CA ARG A 34 22.03 -17.23 14.81
C ARG A 34 21.77 -16.41 16.07
N ASP A 35 20.56 -15.96 16.36
CA ASP A 35 20.29 -15.07 17.50
C ASP A 35 18.96 -15.38 18.21
N ASP A 36 18.87 -16.57 18.81
CA ASP A 36 17.74 -17.04 19.62
C ASP A 36 17.39 -16.12 20.81
N LYS A 37 18.33 -15.31 21.30
CA LYS A 37 18.14 -14.44 22.47
C LYS A 37 17.23 -13.23 22.22
N ILE A 38 17.13 -12.75 20.98
CA ILE A 38 16.30 -11.58 20.63
C ILE A 38 14.84 -12.00 20.42
N CYS A 39 14.62 -13.23 19.92
CA CYS A 39 13.30 -13.74 19.52
C CYS A 39 12.52 -14.44 20.64
N GLN A 40 13.19 -15.03 21.64
CA GLN A 40 12.53 -15.81 22.70
C GLN A 40 11.82 -14.98 23.79
N ASN A 41 12.03 -13.66 23.81
CA ASN A 41 11.49 -12.75 24.84
C ASN A 41 10.49 -11.71 24.29
N SER A 42 9.89 -11.93 23.11
CA SER A 42 9.05 -10.91 22.46
C SER A 42 7.74 -10.62 23.21
N GLU A 43 7.05 -11.65 23.72
CA GLU A 43 5.75 -11.48 24.39
C GLU A 43 5.91 -10.74 25.74
N THR A 44 6.82 -11.20 26.59
CA THR A 44 7.08 -10.61 27.92
C THR A 44 7.63 -9.19 27.86
N LYS A 45 8.21 -8.79 26.72
CA LYS A 45 8.85 -7.48 26.56
C LYS A 45 7.88 -6.43 26.00
N TYR A 46 6.84 -6.81 25.26
CA TYR A 46 5.77 -5.87 24.90
C TYR A 46 4.93 -5.47 26.12
N ASP A 47 4.72 -6.39 27.06
CA ASP A 47 4.00 -6.11 28.32
C ASP A 47 4.66 -4.96 29.11
N ASP A 48 5.99 -4.93 29.24
CA ASP A 48 6.71 -3.83 29.91
C ASP A 48 6.50 -2.48 29.20
N TYR A 49 6.46 -2.45 27.86
CA TYR A 49 6.16 -1.22 27.13
C TYR A 49 4.71 -0.79 27.33
N LEU A 50 3.75 -1.72 27.24
CA LEU A 50 2.32 -1.44 27.39
C LEU A 50 1.99 -0.96 28.81
N MET A 51 2.64 -1.52 29.83
CA MET A 51 2.51 -1.10 31.23
C MET A 51 2.99 0.34 31.48
N ARG A 52 3.95 0.84 30.68
CA ARG A 52 4.46 2.22 30.76
C ARG A 52 3.65 3.22 29.95
N THR A 53 2.65 2.74 29.19
CA THR A 53 1.79 3.61 28.36
C THR A 53 0.44 3.88 29.01
N ASN A 54 -0.06 5.11 28.84
CA ASN A 54 -1.41 5.51 29.27
C ASN A 54 -2.50 5.07 28.26
N LEU A 55 -2.30 3.96 27.54
CA LEU A 55 -3.30 3.42 26.63
C LEU A 55 -4.40 2.70 27.41
N ASP A 56 -5.62 2.74 26.90
CA ASP A 56 -6.74 1.95 27.40
C ASP A 56 -6.52 0.45 27.11
N GLU A 57 -7.18 -0.41 27.88
CA GLU A 57 -7.02 -1.88 27.78
C GLU A 57 -7.42 -2.43 26.40
N GLU A 58 -8.39 -1.79 25.72
CA GLU A 58 -8.80 -2.17 24.37
C GLU A 58 -7.70 -1.86 23.35
N SER A 59 -7.10 -0.66 23.40
CA SER A 59 -5.95 -0.29 22.58
C SER A 59 -4.73 -1.20 22.82
N LYS A 60 -4.47 -1.61 24.07
CA LYS A 60 -3.39 -2.57 24.39
C LYS A 60 -3.67 -3.94 23.77
N SER A 61 -4.90 -4.44 23.90
CA SER A 61 -5.34 -5.70 23.27
C SER A 61 -5.17 -5.66 21.74
N HIS A 62 -5.61 -4.57 21.10
CA HIS A 62 -5.44 -4.38 19.66
C HIS A 62 -3.97 -4.32 19.24
N PHE A 63 -3.10 -3.70 20.03
CA PHE A 63 -1.66 -3.67 19.77
C PHE A 63 -1.07 -5.08 19.79
N ILE A 64 -1.35 -5.87 20.83
CA ILE A 64 -0.87 -7.26 20.95
C ILE A 64 -1.37 -8.09 19.76
N SER A 65 -2.68 -8.04 19.49
CA SER A 65 -3.29 -8.76 18.35
C SER A 65 -2.64 -8.40 17.01
N THR A 66 -2.36 -7.11 16.78
CA THR A 66 -1.69 -6.64 15.56
C THR A 66 -0.26 -7.18 15.49
N GLN A 67 0.48 -7.18 16.60
CA GLN A 67 1.84 -7.71 16.64
C GLN A 67 1.89 -9.20 16.32
N THR A 68 0.99 -10.00 16.91
CA THR A 68 0.88 -11.43 16.61
C THR A 68 0.58 -11.67 15.14
N LEU A 69 -0.39 -10.96 14.57
CA LEU A 69 -0.73 -11.09 13.15
C LEU A 69 0.45 -10.77 12.22
N LEU A 70 1.22 -9.72 12.54
CA LEU A 70 2.40 -9.35 11.74
C LEU A 70 3.50 -10.40 11.83
N GLN A 71 3.67 -11.05 12.98
CA GLN A 71 4.60 -12.17 13.15
C GLN A 71 4.15 -13.38 12.30
N ASP A 72 2.86 -13.73 12.34
CA ASP A 72 2.32 -14.83 11.53
C ASP A 72 2.50 -14.55 10.02
N MET A 73 2.19 -13.32 9.58
CA MET A 73 2.39 -12.90 8.20
C MET A 73 3.87 -12.96 7.80
N GLN A 74 4.77 -12.58 8.70
CA GLN A 74 6.19 -12.61 8.46
C GLN A 74 6.71 -14.05 8.30
N GLU A 75 6.29 -14.97 9.16
CA GLU A 75 6.63 -16.39 9.04
C GLU A 75 6.12 -16.98 7.73
N PHE A 76 4.93 -16.58 7.28
CA PHE A 76 4.38 -16.97 5.99
C PHE A 76 5.16 -16.39 4.79
N VAL A 77 5.55 -15.11 4.86
CA VAL A 77 6.21 -14.40 3.75
C VAL A 77 7.69 -14.79 3.61
N LYS A 78 8.41 -15.03 4.71
CA LYS A 78 9.85 -15.35 4.72
C LYS A 78 10.27 -16.43 3.70
N PRO A 79 9.61 -17.60 3.59
CA PRO A 79 10.00 -18.64 2.62
C PRO A 79 9.72 -18.26 1.16
N ILE A 80 8.80 -17.34 0.90
CA ILE A 80 8.37 -16.96 -0.46
C ILE A 80 8.84 -15.58 -0.89
N VAL A 81 9.60 -14.86 -0.06
CA VAL A 81 10.01 -13.47 -0.31
C VAL A 81 10.69 -13.29 -1.67
N ASN A 82 11.52 -14.25 -2.10
CA ASN A 82 12.22 -14.22 -3.39
C ASN A 82 11.31 -14.41 -4.60
N ARG A 83 10.05 -14.82 -4.39
CA ARG A 83 9.03 -15.02 -5.43
C ARG A 83 8.02 -13.88 -5.48
N LEU A 84 8.07 -12.95 -4.52
CA LEU A 84 7.22 -11.78 -4.48
C LEU A 84 7.80 -10.67 -5.35
N SER A 85 6.93 -9.82 -5.88
CA SER A 85 7.41 -8.63 -6.56
C SER A 85 8.06 -7.69 -5.56
N ARG A 86 9.01 -6.88 -6.05
CA ARG A 86 9.62 -5.83 -5.24
C ARG A 86 8.58 -4.89 -4.61
N LEU A 87 7.50 -4.59 -5.32
CA LEU A 87 6.45 -3.69 -4.85
C LEU A 87 5.58 -4.31 -3.74
N ILE A 88 5.38 -5.63 -3.72
CA ILE A 88 4.75 -6.31 -2.58
C ILE A 88 5.70 -6.28 -1.37
N ILE A 89 6.99 -6.54 -1.58
CA ILE A 89 8.00 -6.52 -0.52
C ILE A 89 8.09 -5.11 0.10
N ASP A 90 8.14 -4.07 -0.72
CA ASP A 90 8.22 -2.67 -0.26
C ASP A 90 6.97 -2.28 0.56
N ASN A 91 5.76 -2.68 0.13
CA ASN A 91 4.54 -2.45 0.89
C ASN A 91 4.50 -3.25 2.20
N PHE A 92 5.00 -4.48 2.18
CA PHE A 92 5.09 -5.31 3.38
C PHE A 92 6.10 -4.72 4.40
N LEU A 93 7.26 -4.25 3.94
CA LEU A 93 8.22 -3.54 4.78
C LEU A 93 7.64 -2.23 5.32
N SER A 94 6.89 -1.48 4.51
CA SER A 94 6.18 -0.27 4.99
C SER A 94 5.19 -0.61 6.10
N LEU A 95 4.48 -1.73 5.99
CA LEU A 95 3.57 -2.20 7.03
C LEU A 95 4.34 -2.54 8.30
N LEU A 96 5.40 -3.37 8.21
CA LEU A 96 6.23 -3.76 9.35
C LEU A 96 6.87 -2.56 10.06
N ASN A 97 7.24 -1.51 9.34
CA ASN A 97 7.91 -0.32 9.89
C ASN A 97 7.00 0.63 10.68
N CYS A 98 5.69 0.40 10.71
CA CYS A 98 4.77 1.28 11.42
C CYS A 98 4.94 1.18 12.95
N GLN A 99 4.94 2.33 13.64
CA GLN A 99 5.02 2.37 15.11
C GLN A 99 3.63 2.43 15.74
N TYR A 100 3.03 1.28 16.02
CA TYR A 100 1.61 1.17 16.43
C TYR A 100 1.32 1.68 17.85
N LEU A 101 2.34 1.92 18.68
CA LEU A 101 2.15 2.48 20.01
C LEU A 101 1.55 3.90 19.95
N GLY A 102 1.97 4.68 18.96
CA GLY A 102 1.46 6.03 18.71
C GLY A 102 0.24 6.03 17.79
N HIS A 103 -0.67 6.99 17.99
CA HIS A 103 -1.84 7.19 17.12
C HIS A 103 -1.44 7.36 15.63
N GLU A 104 -0.40 8.14 15.36
CA GLU A 104 0.08 8.38 14.00
C GLU A 104 0.53 7.07 13.32
N GLY A 105 1.30 6.22 14.01
CA GLY A 105 1.74 4.95 13.44
C GLY A 105 0.60 3.94 13.28
N ARG A 106 -0.46 3.99 14.08
CA ARG A 106 -1.70 3.21 13.82
C ARG A 106 -2.39 3.65 12.53
N VAL A 107 -2.50 4.95 12.29
CA VAL A 107 -3.07 5.46 11.03
C VAL A 107 -2.21 5.04 9.84
N GLN A 108 -0.88 5.11 9.96
CA GLN A 108 0.03 4.64 8.90
C GLN A 108 -0.06 3.13 8.68
N CYS A 109 -0.23 2.34 9.74
CA CYS A 109 -0.45 0.90 9.64
C CYS A 109 -1.65 0.57 8.77
N VAL A 110 -2.81 1.17 9.06
CA VAL A 110 -4.05 0.93 8.31
C VAL A 110 -3.85 1.28 6.82
N LYS A 111 -3.19 2.41 6.53
CA LYS A 111 -2.87 2.82 5.15
C LYS A 111 -1.92 1.84 4.47
N ALA A 112 -0.88 1.38 5.15
CA ALA A 112 0.08 0.42 4.63
C ALA A 112 -0.56 -0.95 4.38
N ALA A 113 -1.42 -1.42 5.29
CA ALA A 113 -2.18 -2.66 5.14
C ALA A 113 -3.14 -2.60 3.94
N TYR A 114 -3.86 -1.49 3.78
CA TYR A 114 -4.72 -1.26 2.62
C TYR A 114 -3.92 -1.26 1.30
N SER A 115 -2.80 -0.52 1.26
CA SER A 115 -1.90 -0.47 0.10
C SER A 115 -1.36 -1.85 -0.27
N LEU A 116 -0.94 -2.65 0.73
CA LEU A 116 -0.48 -4.02 0.52
C LEU A 116 -1.60 -4.91 -0.05
N GLY A 117 -2.81 -4.84 0.49
CA GLY A 117 -3.97 -5.60 0.00
C GLY A 117 -4.33 -5.24 -1.44
N GLU A 118 -4.44 -3.95 -1.76
CA GLU A 118 -4.65 -3.49 -3.13
C GLU A 118 -3.55 -3.99 -4.07
N ARG A 119 -2.30 -3.97 -3.62
CA ARG A 119 -1.16 -4.40 -4.43
C ARG A 119 -1.23 -5.89 -4.73
N ILE A 120 -1.54 -6.71 -3.74
CA ILE A 120 -1.73 -8.17 -3.90
C ILE A 120 -2.86 -8.45 -4.89
N LEU A 121 -4.00 -7.78 -4.74
CA LEU A 121 -5.13 -7.92 -5.66
C LEU A 121 -4.77 -7.54 -7.09
N ARG A 122 -4.06 -6.41 -7.29
CA ARG A 122 -3.60 -5.99 -8.62
C ARG A 122 -2.67 -7.03 -9.24
N GLU A 123 -1.71 -7.58 -8.49
CA GLU A 123 -0.80 -8.60 -9.02
C GLU A 123 -1.48 -9.93 -9.32
N TYR A 124 -2.47 -10.30 -8.52
CA TYR A 124 -3.32 -11.44 -8.82
C TYR A 124 -4.09 -11.24 -10.13
N LEU A 125 -4.76 -10.09 -10.30
CA LEU A 125 -5.49 -9.75 -11.52
C LEU A 125 -4.56 -9.74 -12.75
N VAL A 126 -3.38 -9.14 -12.64
CA VAL A 126 -2.41 -9.10 -13.75
C VAL A 126 -1.96 -10.52 -14.13
N LYS A 127 -1.76 -11.43 -13.17
CA LYS A 127 -1.42 -12.82 -13.46
C LYS A 127 -2.55 -13.59 -14.15
N GLN A 128 -3.80 -13.22 -13.90
CA GLN A 128 -4.96 -13.85 -14.53
C GLN A 128 -5.18 -13.37 -15.97
N HIS A 129 -4.78 -12.13 -16.31
CA HIS A 129 -5.01 -11.57 -17.63
C HIS A 129 -3.79 -11.75 -18.56
N THR A 130 -4.00 -12.41 -19.71
CA THR A 130 -3.00 -12.41 -20.79
C THR A 130 -3.05 -11.08 -21.54
N LEU A 131 -1.89 -10.45 -21.79
CA LEU A 131 -1.80 -9.10 -22.42
C LEU A 131 -2.58 -8.95 -23.74
N HIS A 132 -2.72 -10.03 -24.53
CA HIS A 132 -3.48 -9.99 -25.78
C HIS A 132 -5.00 -9.96 -25.59
N GLN A 133 -5.51 -10.59 -24.53
CA GLN A 133 -6.95 -10.63 -24.23
C GLN A 133 -7.41 -9.29 -23.64
N SER A 134 -6.61 -8.67 -22.77
CA SER A 134 -6.96 -7.38 -22.14
C SER A 134 -7.17 -6.24 -23.13
N ALA A 135 -6.37 -6.17 -24.20
CA ALA A 135 -6.57 -5.17 -25.26
C ALA A 135 -7.86 -5.45 -26.06
N THR A 136 -8.14 -6.71 -26.37
CA THR A 136 -9.36 -7.10 -27.10
C THR A 136 -10.61 -6.80 -26.28
N ASP A 137 -10.60 -7.16 -25.00
CA ASP A 137 -11.70 -6.93 -24.06
C ASP A 137 -11.96 -5.44 -23.87
N LEU A 138 -10.91 -4.62 -23.78
CA LEU A 138 -11.02 -3.16 -23.73
C LEU A 138 -11.73 -2.62 -24.97
N TRP A 139 -11.32 -3.04 -26.18
CA TRP A 139 -11.94 -2.58 -27.41
C TRP A 139 -13.40 -3.04 -27.53
N GLN A 140 -13.73 -4.24 -27.06
CA GLN A 140 -15.11 -4.71 -27.00
C GLN A 140 -15.95 -3.87 -26.04
N ALA A 141 -15.42 -3.55 -24.86
CA ALA A 141 -16.08 -2.71 -23.85
C ALA A 141 -16.31 -1.27 -24.31
N ILE A 142 -15.44 -0.74 -25.17
CA ILE A 142 -15.60 0.58 -25.81
C ILE A 142 -16.72 0.51 -26.86
N LYS A 143 -16.70 -0.50 -27.73
CA LYS A 143 -17.72 -0.69 -28.78
C LYS A 143 -19.12 -0.92 -28.20
N SER A 144 -19.23 -1.68 -27.09
CA SER A 144 -20.53 -1.96 -26.45
C SER A 144 -21.21 -0.71 -25.89
N ARG A 145 -20.44 0.36 -25.63
CA ARG A 145 -20.95 1.67 -25.21
C ARG A 145 -21.25 2.62 -26.37
N GLY A 146 -21.11 2.16 -27.62
CA GLY A 146 -21.26 3.00 -28.81
C GLY A 146 -20.09 3.97 -29.05
N CYS A 147 -18.97 3.76 -28.35
CA CYS A 147 -17.77 4.56 -28.50
C CYS A 147 -16.78 3.88 -29.47
N ARG A 148 -15.79 4.64 -29.94
CA ARG A 148 -14.71 4.13 -30.80
C ARG A 148 -13.42 4.89 -30.50
N PHE A 149 -12.31 4.17 -30.48
CA PHE A 149 -10.98 4.74 -30.53
C PHE A 149 -10.40 4.52 -31.93
N LEU A 150 -9.93 5.59 -32.56
CA LEU A 150 -9.46 5.56 -33.96
C LEU A 150 -7.96 5.27 -34.11
N GLY A 151 -7.24 5.08 -32.99
CA GLY A 151 -5.79 5.04 -32.95
C GLY A 151 -5.20 6.38 -32.48
N PRO A 152 -3.97 6.42 -31.95
CA PRO A 152 -3.43 7.62 -31.29
C PRO A 152 -3.47 8.89 -32.16
N ALA A 153 -2.93 8.82 -33.38
CA ALA A 153 -2.85 9.98 -34.26
C ALA A 153 -4.24 10.46 -34.74
N MET A 154 -5.09 9.54 -35.21
CA MET A 154 -6.42 9.89 -35.71
C MET A 154 -7.34 10.40 -34.60
N GLN A 155 -7.24 9.83 -33.40
CA GLN A 155 -8.01 10.28 -32.24
C GLN A 155 -7.60 11.69 -31.82
N GLU A 156 -6.29 11.99 -31.83
CA GLU A 156 -5.78 13.32 -31.51
C GLU A 156 -6.30 14.37 -32.50
N GLU A 157 -6.22 14.12 -33.80
CA GLU A 157 -6.69 15.04 -34.83
C GLU A 157 -8.22 15.29 -34.75
N VAL A 158 -9.02 14.25 -34.55
CA VAL A 158 -10.48 14.40 -34.38
C VAL A 158 -10.79 15.25 -33.14
N LEU A 159 -10.08 15.05 -32.03
CA LEU A 159 -10.29 15.85 -30.81
C LEU A 159 -9.91 17.33 -31.02
N LYS A 160 -8.82 17.61 -31.76
CA LYS A 160 -8.44 18.99 -32.13
C LYS A 160 -9.51 19.66 -32.97
N LEU A 161 -10.09 18.95 -33.95
CA LEU A 161 -11.16 19.48 -34.79
C LEU A 161 -12.44 19.77 -34.00
N ILE A 162 -12.82 18.88 -33.07
CA ILE A 162 -13.98 19.11 -32.18
C ILE A 162 -13.75 20.35 -31.32
N ILE A 163 -12.54 20.51 -30.75
CA ILE A 163 -12.19 21.70 -29.97
C ILE A 163 -12.29 22.94 -30.85
N LEU A 164 -11.69 22.94 -32.04
CA LEU A 164 -11.74 24.07 -32.97
C LEU A 164 -13.18 24.48 -33.32
N ALA A 165 -14.08 23.51 -33.52
CA ALA A 165 -15.48 23.77 -33.86
C ALA A 165 -16.30 24.34 -32.69
N LEU A 166 -15.93 24.01 -31.44
CA LEU A 166 -16.69 24.36 -30.24
C LEU A 166 -16.00 25.42 -29.35
N GLN A 167 -14.77 25.84 -29.67
CA GLN A 167 -13.94 26.72 -28.84
C GLN A 167 -14.61 28.07 -28.53
N ASP A 168 -15.40 28.59 -29.47
CA ASP A 168 -16.06 29.90 -29.34
C ASP A 168 -17.43 29.79 -28.65
N GLY A 169 -17.78 28.63 -28.09
CA GLY A 169 -19.08 28.38 -27.44
C GLY A 169 -20.22 28.11 -28.41
N SER A 170 -19.91 27.85 -29.68
CA SER A 170 -20.89 27.55 -30.73
C SER A 170 -21.74 26.31 -30.38
N ALA A 171 -23.08 26.47 -30.42
CA ALA A 171 -24.01 25.36 -30.24
C ALA A 171 -24.24 24.63 -31.57
N MET A 172 -23.72 23.40 -31.70
CA MET A 172 -23.83 22.60 -32.91
C MET A 172 -24.65 21.33 -32.65
N THR A 173 -25.49 20.93 -33.60
CA THR A 173 -26.15 19.62 -33.52
C THR A 173 -25.13 18.52 -33.79
N ARG A 174 -25.35 17.33 -33.24
CA ARG A 174 -24.47 16.16 -33.45
C ARG A 174 -24.21 15.89 -34.94
N LYS A 175 -25.22 16.06 -35.79
CA LYS A 175 -25.08 15.84 -37.24
C LYS A 175 -24.11 16.85 -37.87
N VAL A 176 -24.17 18.12 -37.46
CA VAL A 176 -23.32 19.18 -38.00
C VAL A 176 -21.89 19.07 -37.46
N LEU A 177 -21.70 18.65 -36.21
CA LEU A 177 -20.36 18.43 -35.64
C LEU A 177 -19.62 17.24 -36.27
N ILE A 178 -20.37 16.27 -36.81
CA ILE A 178 -19.80 15.07 -37.46
C ILE A 178 -19.45 15.33 -38.94
N LEU A 179 -20.13 16.28 -39.59
CA LEU A 179 -19.91 16.66 -40.99
C LEU A 179 -18.67 17.55 -41.13
#